data_AF-A0A7K3G382-F1
#
_entry.id   AF-A0A7K3G382-F1
#
_cell.length_a   1.000
_cell.length_b   1.000
_cell.length_c   1.000
_cell.angle_alpha   90.00
_cell.angle_beta   90.00
_cell.angle_gamma   90.00
#
_symmetry.space_group_name_H-M   'P 1'
#
loop_
_entity.id
_entity.type
_entity.pdbx_description
1 polymer ?
#
loop_
_entity_poly.entity_id
_entity_poly.type
_entity_poly.pdbx_seq_one_letter_code
_entity_poly.pdbx_strand_id
1 'polypeptide(L)' 'WPDRATARADVFNFIETFHNRRRPREHKTFGYLTPVETRQRHQHALAA' A
#
# COMPACT_ATOMS: atom_id res chain seq x y z
N TRP A 1 -16.32 -0.13 11.26
CA TRP A 1 -16.09 -1.02 10.10
C TRP A 1 -16.96 -2.25 10.23
N PRO A 2 -17.74 -2.60 9.20
CA PRO A 2 -18.70 -3.72 9.26
C PRO A 2 -18.02 -5.10 9.31
N ASP A 3 -16.82 -5.23 8.77
CA ASP A 3 -16.01 -6.45 8.82
C ASP A 3 -14.51 -6.12 8.80
N ARG A 4 -13.68 -7.13 9.09
CA ARG A 4 -12.22 -6.99 9.16
C ARG A 4 -11.61 -6.66 7.79
N ALA A 5 -12.16 -7.17 6.69
CA ALA A 5 -11.62 -6.90 5.36
C ALA A 5 -11.86 -5.43 4.99
N THR A 6 -13.06 -4.90 5.26
CA THR A 6 -13.38 -3.48 5.05
C THR A 6 -12.53 -2.58 5.95
N ALA A 7 -12.35 -2.93 7.23
CA ALA A 7 -11.45 -2.19 8.12
C ALA A 7 -10.01 -2.13 7.59
N ARG A 8 -9.51 -3.24 7.06
CA ARG A 8 -8.16 -3.34 6.50
C ARG A 8 -8.04 -2.50 5.23
N ALA A 9 -9.01 -2.57 4.32
CA ALA A 9 -9.01 -1.79 3.09
C ALA A 9 -8.90 -0.29 3.35
N ASP A 10 -9.66 0.22 4.31
CA ASP A 10 -9.69 1.65 4.60
C ASP A 10 -8.44 2.17 5.32
N VAL A 11 -7.82 1.35 6.18
CA VAL A 11 -6.50 1.67 6.75
C VAL A 11 -5.45 1.80 5.64
N PHE A 12 -5.45 0.88 4.67
CA PHE A 12 -4.52 0.97 3.54
C PHE A 12 -4.79 2.21 2.68
N ASN A 13 -6.06 2.50 2.35
CA ASN A 13 -6.44 3.69 1.60
C ASN A 13 -5.98 4.98 2.31
N PHE A 14 -6.12 5.05 3.64
CA PHE A 14 -5.67 6.21 4.42
C PHE A 14 -4.15 6.39 4.36
N ILE A 15 -3.40 5.30 4.56
CA ILE A 15 -1.93 5.31 4.52
C ILE A 15 -1.44 5.71 3.13
N GLU A 16 -2.02 5.16 2.07
CA GLU A 16 -1.68 5.46 0.68
C GLU A 16 -2.00 6.91 0.31
N THR A 17 -3.20 7.38 0.61
CA THR A 17 -3.70 8.67 0.10
C THR A 17 -3.19 9.86 0.90
N PHE A 18 -3.13 9.73 2.24
CA PHE A 18 -2.90 10.87 3.12
C PHE A 18 -1.56 10.81 3.83
N HIS A 19 -1.15 9.62 4.32
CA HIS A 19 0.08 9.50 5.11
C HIS A 19 1.33 9.54 4.21
N ASN A 20 1.41 8.65 3.22
CA ASN A 20 2.59 8.48 2.39
C ASN A 20 2.73 9.57 1.32
N ARG A 21 1.62 10.13 0.82
CA ARG A 21 1.65 11.31 -0.06
C ARG A 21 2.31 12.52 0.59
N ARG A 22 2.10 12.72 1.90
CA ARG A 22 2.69 13.84 2.65
C ARG A 22 4.10 13.57 3.15
N ARG A 23 4.49 12.29 3.29
CA ARG A 23 5.83 11.88 3.70
C ARG A 23 6.30 10.68 2.88
N PRO A 24 6.78 10.91 1.64
CA PRO A 24 7.43 9.86 0.87
C PRO A 24 8.64 9.35 1.66
N ARG A 25 8.67 8.05 1.92
CA ARG A 25 9.82 7.37 2.52
C ARG A 25 10.41 6.45 1.48
N GLU A 26 11.72 6.53 1.32
CA GLU A 26 12.46 5.60 0.47
C GLU A 26 12.43 4.21 1.12
N HIS A 27 11.83 3.24 0.44
CA HIS A 27 11.76 1.87 0.91
C HIS A 27 13.06 1.15 0.56
N LYS A 28 13.81 0.65 1.55
CA LYS A 28 15.14 0.02 1.34
C LYS A 28 15.20 -1.04 0.23
N THR A 29 14.14 -1.83 0.06
CA THR A 29 14.09 -2.91 -0.95
C THR A 29 13.48 -2.46 -2.29
N PHE A 30 12.72 -1.36 -2.29
CA PHE A 30 11.84 -0.99 -3.40
C PHE A 30 12.05 0.46 -3.90
N GLY A 31 13.00 1.21 -3.33
CA GLY A 31 13.24 2.61 -3.65
C GLY A 31 12.01 3.48 -3.38
N TYR A 32 11.66 4.35 -4.32
CA TYR A 32 10.50 5.26 -4.25
C TYR A 32 9.17 4.64 -4.71
N LEU A 33 9.04 3.31 -4.65
CA LEU A 33 7.77 2.66 -4.97
C LEU A 33 6.70 3.08 -3.96
N THR A 34 5.62 3.64 -4.49
CA THR A 34 4.42 3.92 -3.71
C THR A 34 3.79 2.60 -3.23
N PRO A 35 2.96 2.62 -2.17
CA PRO A 35 2.37 1.38 -1.68
C PRO A 35 1.41 0.73 -2.69
N VAL A 36 0.80 1.51 -3.58
CA VAL A 36 -0.02 1.00 -4.69
C VAL A 36 0.82 0.18 -5.65
N GLU A 37 1.97 0.70 -6.08
CA GLU A 37 2.88 -0.02 -6.96
C GLU A 37 3.51 -1.24 -6.26
N THR A 38 3.75 -1.15 -4.95
CA THR A 38 4.16 -2.29 -4.11
C THR A 38 3.08 -3.38 -4.09
N ARG A 39 1.81 -3.00 -3.98
CA ARG A 39 0.67 -3.93 -4.02
C ARG A 39 0.51 -4.59 -5.38
N GLN A 40 0.57 -3.82 -6.47
CA GLN A 40 0.54 -4.36 -7.82
C GLN A 40 1.67 -5.38 -8.02
N ARG A 41 2.90 -5.03 -7.64
CA ARG A 41 4.04 -5.95 -7.72
C ARG A 41 3.82 -7.22 -6.89
N HIS A 42 3.27 -7.12 -5.69
CA HIS A 42 2.96 -8.28 -4.85
C HIS A 42 1.85 -9.15 -5.46
N GLN A 43 0.81 -8.55 -6.04
CA GLN A 43 -0.23 -9.28 -6.77
C GLN A 43 0.33 -10.01 -7.99
N HIS A 44 1.23 -9.38 -8.75
CA HIS A 44 1.91 -10.02 -9.87
C HIS A 44 2.81 -11.18 -9.43
N ALA A 45 3.52 -11.04 -8.30
CA ALA A 45 4.37 -12.10 -7.76
C ALA A 45 3.58 -13.30 -7.22
N LEU A 46 2.34 -13.10 -6.75
CA LEU A 46 1.45 -14.19 -6.33
C LEU A 46 0.73 -14.87 -7.51
N ALA A 47 0.67 -14.21 -8.67
CA ALA A 47 0.01 -14.72 -9.86
C ALA A 47 0.94 -15.42 -10.85
N ALA A 48 2.24 -15.50 -10.55
CA ALA A 48 3.29 -16.16 -11.33
C ALA A 48 3.74 -17.44 -10.61
#